data_AF-Q0SX71-F1
#
_entry.id   AF-Q0SX71-F1
#
_cell.length_a   1.000
_cell.length_b   1.000
_cell.length_c   1.000
_cell.angle_alpha   90.00
_cell.angle_beta   90.00
_cell.angle_gamma   90.00
#
_symmetry.space_group_name_H-M   'P 1'
#
loop_
_entity.id
_entity.type
_entity.pdbx_description
1 polymer ?
#
loop_
_entity_poly.entity_id
_entity_poly.type
_entity_poly.pdbx_seq_one_letter_code
_entity_poly.pdbx_strand_id
1 'polypeptide(L)'
;MARTEDFNLDDFSQFITAFEKVYMHGWLKKQIKSQREMVCYSALVAINNDMPFDSVINQINQHADNSGFIAALDEDLYEPRPNQVNLIKAILLRLDMEQQDESVIKTYTGRITIEHILPQALVNEYWINRFQPQEHVYWLHKIGNLTLISGSKNSETQHYDFIKKKSIYEKLNSKSSFYLTKDVCNSSEWGLAELKMRHEKMKTQLKKLWLV
;
A
#
# COMPACT_ATOMS: atom_id res chain seq x y z
N MET A 1 27.64 19.49 -26.31
CA MET A 1 26.85 18.87 -27.40
C MET A 1 25.40 19.00 -27.00
N ALA A 2 24.61 19.72 -27.77
CA ALA A 2 23.17 19.87 -27.50
C ALA A 2 22.50 18.50 -27.66
N ARG A 3 21.72 18.06 -26.66
CA ARG A 3 20.88 16.86 -26.77
C ARG A 3 20.03 17.00 -28.04
N THR A 4 20.16 16.03 -28.93
CA THR A 4 19.60 16.07 -30.29
C THR A 4 18.21 15.44 -30.38
N GLU A 5 17.70 14.94 -29.25
CA GLU A 5 16.30 14.56 -29.06
C GLU A 5 15.78 15.33 -27.84
N ASP A 6 14.69 16.06 -28.03
CA ASP A 6 14.06 16.83 -26.96
C ASP A 6 13.42 15.85 -25.95
N PHE A 7 13.89 15.92 -24.70
CA PHE A 7 13.26 15.23 -23.57
C PHE A 7 11.76 15.58 -23.53
N ASN A 8 10.91 14.56 -23.65
CA ASN A 8 9.48 14.74 -23.81
C ASN A 8 8.70 14.25 -22.57
N LEU A 9 7.38 14.41 -22.59
CA LEU A 9 6.52 13.99 -21.47
C LEU A 9 6.48 12.46 -21.27
N ASP A 10 6.69 11.68 -22.33
CA ASP A 10 6.79 10.23 -22.26
C ASP A 10 8.08 9.82 -21.54
N ASP A 11 9.22 10.44 -21.88
CA ASP A 11 10.50 10.22 -21.19
C ASP A 11 10.37 10.56 -19.69
N PHE A 12 9.70 11.67 -19.35
CA PHE A 12 9.45 12.03 -17.97
C PHE A 12 8.57 11.01 -17.26
N SER A 13 7.51 10.53 -17.92
CA SER A 13 6.61 9.51 -17.38
C SER A 13 7.34 8.19 -17.13
N GLN A 14 8.17 7.75 -18.08
CA GLN A 14 9.01 6.55 -17.97
C GLN A 14 10.02 6.69 -16.82
N PHE A 15 10.67 7.85 -16.69
CA PHE A 15 11.60 8.13 -15.59
C PHE A 15 10.92 8.05 -14.23
N ILE A 16 9.80 8.76 -14.05
CA ILE A 16 9.05 8.77 -12.79
C ILE A 16 8.58 7.37 -12.45
N THR A 17 8.09 6.61 -13.44
CA THR A 17 7.65 5.23 -13.24
C THR A 17 8.80 4.35 -12.77
N ALA A 18 9.93 4.33 -13.47
CA ALA A 18 11.08 3.52 -13.10
C ALA A 18 11.60 3.90 -11.70
N PHE A 19 11.71 5.20 -11.43
CA PHE A 19 12.17 5.72 -10.14
C PHE A 19 11.22 5.33 -9.00
N GLU A 20 9.92 5.55 -9.15
CA GLU A 20 8.92 5.21 -8.14
C GLU A 20 8.98 3.73 -7.78
N LYS A 21 8.95 2.84 -8.79
CA LYS A 21 9.00 1.39 -8.60
C LYS A 21 10.20 0.98 -7.74
N VAL A 22 11.40 1.36 -8.16
CA VAL A 22 12.65 1.02 -7.46
C VAL A 22 12.70 1.66 -6.06
N TYR A 23 12.27 2.91 -5.93
CA TYR A 23 12.27 3.60 -4.64
C TYR A 23 11.32 2.95 -3.63
N MET A 24 10.17 2.45 -4.10
CA MET A 24 9.20 1.74 -3.27
C MET A 24 9.68 0.38 -2.80
N HIS A 25 10.56 -0.31 -3.56
CA HIS A 25 11.21 -1.53 -3.06
C HIS A 25 11.97 -1.24 -1.77
N GLY A 26 12.76 -0.16 -1.73
CA GLY A 26 13.56 0.18 -0.56
C GLY A 26 12.72 0.50 0.67
N TRP A 27 11.57 1.17 0.48
CA TRP A 27 10.63 1.44 1.56
C TRP A 27 9.96 0.18 2.10
N LEU A 28 9.43 -0.68 1.24
CA LEU A 28 8.73 -1.90 1.63
C LEU A 28 9.67 -2.93 2.27
N LYS A 29 10.90 -3.02 1.78
CA LYS A 29 11.98 -3.83 2.37
C LYS A 29 12.54 -3.25 3.68
N LYS A 30 12.02 -2.12 4.15
CA LYS A 30 12.49 -1.41 5.35
C LYS A 30 13.99 -1.09 5.32
N GLN A 31 14.56 -0.86 4.14
CA GLN A 31 15.97 -0.48 3.99
C GLN A 31 16.25 0.81 4.75
N ILE A 32 17.49 0.99 5.23
CA ILE A 32 17.90 2.24 5.88
C ILE A 32 17.91 3.41 4.88
N LYS A 33 17.81 4.63 5.39
CA LYS A 33 17.70 5.85 4.57
C LYS A 33 18.81 5.95 3.52
N SER A 34 20.07 5.72 3.90
CA SER A 34 21.21 5.82 2.98
C SER A 34 21.10 4.85 1.80
N GLN A 35 20.64 3.62 2.02
CA GLN A 35 20.41 2.65 0.95
C GLN A 35 19.29 3.12 0.01
N ARG A 36 18.20 3.68 0.54
CA ARG A 36 17.12 4.23 -0.30
C ARG A 36 17.57 5.44 -1.12
N GLU A 37 18.45 6.27 -0.56
CA GLU A 37 18.98 7.46 -1.24
C GLU A 37 19.97 7.12 -2.37
N MET A 38 20.54 5.91 -2.41
CA MET A 38 21.40 5.48 -3.52
C MET A 38 20.69 5.55 -4.87
N VAL A 39 19.38 5.29 -4.91
CA VAL A 39 18.56 5.42 -6.13
C VAL A 39 18.54 6.88 -6.60
N CYS A 40 18.32 7.82 -5.67
CA CYS A 40 18.34 9.26 -5.93
C CYS A 40 19.71 9.71 -6.45
N TYR A 41 20.78 9.32 -5.76
CA TYR A 41 22.14 9.72 -6.12
C TYR A 41 22.58 9.13 -7.46
N SER A 42 22.24 7.88 -7.75
CA SER A 42 22.60 7.24 -9.03
C SER A 42 21.91 7.94 -10.21
N ALA A 43 20.62 8.25 -10.07
CA ALA A 43 19.89 9.03 -11.08
C ALA A 43 20.50 10.43 -11.26
N LEU A 44 20.77 11.13 -10.16
CA LEU A 44 21.32 12.49 -10.18
C LEU A 44 22.71 12.54 -10.83
N VAL A 45 23.60 11.60 -10.50
CA VAL A 45 24.93 11.50 -11.10
C VAL A 45 24.83 11.19 -12.59
N ALA A 46 23.93 10.30 -13.01
CA ALA A 46 23.75 9.99 -14.42
C ALA A 46 23.24 11.19 -15.22
N ILE A 47 22.28 11.94 -14.66
CA ILE A 47 21.74 13.16 -15.27
C ILE A 47 22.82 14.24 -15.39
N ASN A 48 23.58 14.50 -14.31
CA ASN A 48 24.61 15.55 -14.30
C ASN A 48 25.80 15.26 -15.22
N ASN A 49 26.01 14.01 -15.62
CA ASN A 49 27.04 13.61 -16.59
C ASN A 49 26.50 13.52 -18.03
N ASP A 50 25.33 14.08 -18.30
CA ASP A 50 24.69 14.08 -19.62
C ASP A 50 24.53 12.67 -20.23
N MET A 51 24.36 11.64 -19.39
CA MET A 51 24.17 10.28 -19.89
C MET A 51 22.89 10.17 -20.73
N PRO A 52 22.87 9.27 -21.75
CA PRO A 52 21.65 8.98 -22.50
C PRO A 52 20.50 8.52 -21.59
N PHE A 53 19.26 8.81 -21.97
CA PHE A 53 18.08 8.51 -21.16
C PHE A 53 18.02 7.04 -20.72
N ASP A 54 18.19 6.09 -21.64
CA ASP A 54 18.22 4.66 -21.33
C ASP A 54 19.28 4.29 -20.29
N SER A 55 20.42 4.98 -20.33
CA SER A 55 21.50 4.76 -19.36
C SER A 55 21.10 5.29 -17.97
N VAL A 56 20.37 6.41 -17.89
CA VAL A 56 19.81 6.91 -16.62
C VAL A 56 18.81 5.90 -16.03
N ILE A 57 17.90 5.36 -16.86
CA ILE A 57 16.92 4.35 -16.43
C ILE A 57 17.63 3.08 -15.94
N ASN A 58 18.66 2.62 -16.64
CA ASN A 58 19.46 1.47 -16.21
C ASN A 58 20.16 1.71 -14.86
N GLN A 59 20.67 2.92 -14.61
CA GLN A 59 21.26 3.32 -13.33
C GLN A 59 20.26 3.36 -12.17
N ILE A 60 18.97 3.52 -12.47
CA ILE A 60 17.89 3.39 -11.47
C ILE A 60 17.58 1.90 -11.26
N ASN A 61 17.32 1.17 -12.33
CA ASN A 61 16.87 -0.23 -12.30
C ASN A 61 17.90 -1.20 -11.70
N GLN A 62 19.21 -0.88 -11.72
CA GLN A 62 20.23 -1.68 -11.03
C GLN A 62 20.00 -1.81 -9.51
N HIS A 63 19.23 -0.90 -8.91
CA HIS A 63 18.86 -0.94 -7.49
C HIS A 63 17.55 -1.69 -7.23
N ALA A 64 16.87 -2.17 -8.29
CA ALA A 64 15.68 -2.99 -8.15
C ALA A 64 16.02 -4.33 -7.50
N ASP A 65 15.10 -4.81 -6.67
CA ASP A 65 15.18 -6.15 -6.06
C ASP A 65 13.77 -6.72 -5.97
N ASN A 66 13.33 -7.35 -7.06
CA ASN A 66 12.00 -7.95 -7.17
C ASN A 66 11.81 -9.06 -6.13
N SER A 67 12.82 -9.90 -5.90
CA SER A 67 12.76 -10.99 -4.91
C SER A 67 12.56 -10.47 -3.49
N GLY A 68 13.37 -9.52 -3.06
CA GLY A 68 13.27 -8.93 -1.73
C GLY A 68 12.01 -8.11 -1.55
N PHE A 69 11.56 -7.40 -2.58
CA PHE A 69 10.27 -6.72 -2.57
C PHE A 69 9.11 -7.71 -2.37
N ILE A 70 9.07 -8.80 -3.15
CA ILE A 70 8.02 -9.82 -3.02
C ILE A 70 8.01 -10.43 -1.62
N ALA A 71 9.19 -10.79 -1.09
CA ALA A 71 9.31 -11.33 0.27
C ALA A 71 8.82 -10.32 1.33
N ALA A 72 9.15 -9.04 1.17
CA ALA A 72 8.73 -8.00 2.12
C ALA A 72 7.21 -7.80 2.18
N LEU A 73 6.45 -8.18 1.13
CA LEU A 73 4.99 -8.09 1.16
C LEU A 73 4.32 -9.08 2.12
N ASP A 74 5.03 -10.16 2.48
CA ASP A 74 4.60 -11.14 3.48
C ASP A 74 5.03 -10.77 4.90
N GLU A 75 5.78 -9.69 5.08
CA GLU A 75 6.17 -9.16 6.39
C GLU A 75 5.10 -8.25 6.99
N ASP A 76 5.30 -7.87 8.26
CA ASP A 76 4.43 -6.89 8.92
C ASP A 76 4.68 -5.51 8.32
N LEU A 77 3.69 -5.01 7.60
CA LEU A 77 3.79 -3.71 6.94
C LEU A 77 3.37 -2.58 7.88
N TYR A 78 2.35 -2.80 8.71
CA TYR A 78 1.92 -1.80 9.68
C TYR A 78 2.78 -1.86 10.95
N GLU A 79 3.30 -0.70 11.33
CA GLU A 79 3.88 -0.51 12.65
C GLU A 79 3.41 0.84 13.21
N PRO A 80 3.11 0.94 14.52
CA PRO A 80 2.59 2.16 15.15
C PRO A 80 3.67 3.25 15.33
N ARG A 81 4.45 3.50 14.28
CA ARG A 81 5.46 4.57 14.17
C ARG A 81 4.96 5.58 13.12
N PRO A 82 4.99 6.90 13.37
CA PRO A 82 4.37 7.88 12.48
C PRO A 82 4.75 7.75 10.99
N ASN A 83 6.04 7.53 10.70
CA ASN A 83 6.52 7.38 9.31
C ASN A 83 6.00 6.10 8.65
N GLN A 84 5.91 5.00 9.39
CA GLN A 84 5.41 3.72 8.87
C GLN A 84 3.89 3.78 8.66
N VAL A 85 3.16 4.36 9.60
CA VAL A 85 1.71 4.59 9.45
C VAL A 85 1.43 5.44 8.20
N ASN A 86 2.20 6.50 7.98
CA ASN A 86 2.05 7.35 6.79
C ASN A 86 2.39 6.61 5.50
N LEU A 87 3.44 5.79 5.49
CA LEU A 87 3.80 4.95 4.35
C LEU A 87 2.68 3.97 4.00
N ILE A 88 2.19 3.21 4.98
CA ILE A 88 1.12 2.23 4.74
C ILE A 88 -0.16 2.92 4.29
N LYS A 89 -0.46 4.10 4.85
CA LYS A 89 -1.59 4.90 4.41
C LYS A 89 -1.44 5.33 2.95
N ALA A 90 -0.25 5.76 2.55
CA ALA A 90 0.03 6.12 1.16
C ALA A 90 -0.11 4.91 0.21
N ILE A 91 0.38 3.74 0.62
CA ILE A 91 0.22 2.48 -0.13
C ILE A 91 -1.25 2.11 -0.30
N LEU A 92 -2.04 2.17 0.78
CA LEU A 92 -3.47 1.89 0.72
C LEU A 92 -4.22 2.91 -0.14
N LEU A 93 -3.86 4.19 -0.07
CA LEU A 93 -4.44 5.21 -0.96
C LEU A 93 -4.10 4.93 -2.41
N ARG A 94 -2.85 4.56 -2.72
CA ARG A 94 -2.46 4.18 -4.08
C ARG A 94 -3.26 2.97 -4.57
N LEU A 95 -3.37 1.91 -3.78
CA LEU A 95 -4.19 0.74 -4.12
C LEU A 95 -5.66 1.09 -4.38
N ASP A 96 -6.21 2.02 -3.60
CA ASP A 96 -7.59 2.51 -3.76
C ASP A 96 -7.79 3.37 -5.02
N MET A 97 -6.76 4.10 -5.44
CA MET A 97 -6.73 4.84 -6.71
C MET A 97 -6.70 3.88 -7.91
N GLU A 98 -5.90 2.81 -7.84
CA GLU A 98 -5.81 1.79 -8.91
C GLU A 98 -7.10 0.99 -9.14
N GLN A 99 -8.10 1.10 -8.25
CA GLN A 99 -9.41 0.49 -8.48
C GLN A 99 -10.31 1.32 -9.40
N GLN A 100 -9.89 2.53 -9.77
CA GLN A 100 -10.64 3.44 -10.62
C GLN A 100 -10.19 3.31 -12.07
N ASP A 101 -11.12 3.59 -12.98
CA ASP A 101 -10.77 3.85 -14.37
C ASP A 101 -10.29 5.29 -14.54
N GLU A 102 -9.74 5.59 -15.72
CA GLU A 102 -9.23 6.92 -16.07
C GLU A 102 -10.35 7.99 -16.18
N SER A 103 -11.63 7.60 -16.09
CA SER A 103 -12.77 8.50 -16.27
C SER A 103 -13.14 9.29 -15.01
N VAL A 104 -12.62 8.88 -13.84
CA VAL A 104 -12.95 9.50 -12.54
C VAL A 104 -11.69 9.93 -11.80
N ILE A 105 -11.60 11.22 -11.49
CA ILE A 105 -10.58 11.74 -10.57
C ILE A 105 -11.17 11.79 -9.17
N LYS A 106 -10.68 10.92 -8.28
CA LYS A 106 -11.06 10.93 -6.87
C LYS A 106 -10.11 11.76 -6.04
N THR A 107 -10.67 12.75 -5.37
CA THR A 107 -9.94 13.56 -4.38
C THR A 107 -10.17 13.02 -2.98
N TYR A 108 -9.09 12.75 -2.27
CA TYR A 108 -9.13 12.32 -0.88
C TYR A 108 -9.08 13.53 0.05
N THR A 109 -10.17 13.80 0.76
CA THR A 109 -10.27 14.93 1.71
C THR A 109 -10.64 14.48 3.11
N GLY A 110 -10.35 15.33 4.10
CA GLY A 110 -10.65 15.08 5.50
C GLY A 110 -9.69 14.12 6.21
N ARG A 111 -10.06 13.72 7.43
CA ARG A 111 -9.24 12.82 8.25
C ARG A 111 -9.46 11.37 7.82
N ILE A 112 -8.51 10.85 7.05
CA ILE A 112 -8.44 9.43 6.67
C ILE A 112 -7.54 8.70 7.68
N THR A 113 -7.89 7.48 8.08
CA THR A 113 -7.11 6.63 8.97
C THR A 113 -7.02 5.21 8.41
N ILE A 114 -6.12 4.42 8.97
CA ILE A 114 -6.02 2.99 8.71
C ILE A 114 -6.90 2.28 9.76
N GLU A 115 -7.72 1.34 9.32
CA GLU A 115 -8.49 0.44 10.17
C GLU A 115 -7.92 -0.98 10.06
N HIS A 116 -7.87 -1.68 11.19
CA HIS A 116 -7.58 -3.11 11.25
C HIS A 116 -8.89 -3.88 11.26
N ILE A 117 -9.17 -4.66 10.23
CA ILE A 117 -10.44 -5.39 10.09
C ILE A 117 -10.58 -6.39 11.25
N LEU A 118 -9.62 -7.31 11.39
CA LEU A 118 -9.31 -8.05 12.62
C LEU A 118 -8.69 -7.07 13.63
N PRO A 119 -9.36 -6.79 14.76
CA PRO A 119 -8.90 -5.80 15.73
C PRO A 119 -7.57 -6.18 16.40
N GLN A 120 -6.83 -5.17 16.85
CA GLN A 120 -5.58 -5.34 17.61
C GLN A 120 -5.76 -6.08 18.94
N ALA A 121 -6.96 -6.05 19.53
CA ALA A 121 -7.29 -6.80 20.74
C ALA A 121 -8.42 -7.80 20.45
N LEU A 122 -8.21 -9.06 20.83
CA LEU A 122 -9.21 -10.14 20.74
C LEU A 122 -10.12 -10.13 21.98
N VAL A 123 -11.03 -9.16 22.05
CA VAL A 123 -11.97 -9.04 23.19
C VAL A 123 -13.40 -9.47 22.86
N ASN A 124 -13.75 -9.59 21.58
CA ASN A 124 -15.07 -10.03 21.15
C ASN A 124 -15.02 -11.52 20.75
N GLU A 125 -16.01 -12.28 21.20
CA GLU A 125 -16.11 -13.73 20.98
C GLU A 125 -16.05 -14.12 19.50
N TYR A 126 -16.58 -13.27 18.61
CA TYR A 126 -16.51 -13.49 17.16
C TYR A 126 -15.07 -13.72 16.69
N TRP A 127 -14.12 -12.91 17.18
CA TRP A 127 -12.72 -12.99 16.81
C TRP A 127 -11.99 -14.12 17.54
N ILE A 128 -12.26 -14.28 18.84
CA ILE A 128 -11.68 -15.35 19.67
C ILE A 128 -11.99 -16.73 19.09
N ASN A 129 -13.22 -16.93 18.61
CA ASN A 129 -13.65 -18.20 18.03
C ASN A 129 -13.12 -18.45 16.60
N ARG A 130 -12.54 -17.44 15.95
CA ARG A 130 -12.10 -17.50 14.54
C ARG A 130 -10.59 -17.42 14.33
N PHE A 131 -9.84 -16.92 15.32
CA PHE A 131 -8.40 -16.75 15.23
C PHE A 131 -7.72 -17.29 16.47
N GLN A 132 -6.77 -18.21 16.27
CA GLN A 132 -5.87 -18.61 17.34
C GLN A 132 -4.91 -17.45 17.68
N PRO A 133 -4.39 -17.36 18.92
CA PRO A 133 -3.47 -16.29 19.31
C PRO A 133 -2.28 -16.13 18.36
N GLN A 134 -1.69 -17.25 17.91
CA GLN A 134 -0.58 -17.24 16.96
C GLN A 134 -0.96 -16.71 15.58
N GLU A 135 -2.19 -17.00 15.12
CA GLU A 135 -2.70 -16.50 13.84
C GLU A 135 -3.01 -15.01 13.93
N HIS A 136 -3.59 -14.57 15.05
CA HIS A 136 -3.86 -13.16 15.30
C HIS A 136 -2.57 -12.34 15.24
N VAL A 137 -1.53 -12.73 15.98
CA VAL A 137 -0.23 -12.05 15.97
C VAL A 137 0.35 -12.00 14.56
N TYR A 138 0.35 -13.13 13.84
CA TYR A 138 0.93 -13.20 12.50
C TYR A 138 0.17 -12.36 11.48
N TRP A 139 -1.16 -12.32 11.52
CA TRP A 139 -1.97 -11.64 10.51
C TRP A 139 -2.28 -10.18 10.81
N LEU A 140 -2.07 -9.73 12.06
CA LEU A 140 -2.56 -8.44 12.54
C LEU A 140 -2.08 -7.27 11.67
N HIS A 141 -0.80 -7.26 11.30
CA HIS A 141 -0.15 -6.14 10.61
C HIS A 141 0.10 -6.38 9.12
N LYS A 142 -0.46 -7.47 8.57
CA LYS A 142 -0.38 -7.79 7.14
C LYS A 142 -1.34 -6.90 6.34
N ILE A 143 -0.96 -6.58 5.11
CA ILE A 143 -1.72 -5.65 4.26
C ILE A 143 -3.18 -6.10 4.05
N GLY A 144 -3.45 -7.41 4.04
CA GLY A 144 -4.80 -7.97 3.86
C GLY A 144 -5.75 -7.61 5.01
N ASN A 145 -5.22 -7.34 6.21
CA ASN A 145 -6.00 -6.95 7.36
C ASN A 145 -6.25 -5.44 7.46
N LEU A 146 -5.66 -4.65 6.56
CA LEU A 146 -5.68 -3.19 6.63
C LEU A 146 -6.63 -2.62 5.59
N THR A 147 -7.36 -1.58 5.97
CA THR A 147 -8.23 -0.82 5.07
C THR A 147 -8.23 0.66 5.41
N LEU A 148 -8.77 1.47 4.50
CA LEU A 148 -8.96 2.90 4.73
C LEU A 148 -10.33 3.14 5.38
N ILE A 149 -10.41 4.13 6.25
CA ILE A 149 -11.67 4.58 6.85
C ILE A 149 -11.58 6.07 7.20
N SER A 150 -12.73 6.74 7.34
CA SER A 150 -12.75 8.08 7.91
C SER A 150 -12.48 8.05 9.42
N GLY A 151 -11.84 9.08 9.95
CA GLY A 151 -11.51 9.15 11.37
C GLY A 151 -12.73 9.14 12.29
N SER A 152 -13.87 9.71 11.86
CA SER A 152 -15.13 9.63 12.61
C SER A 152 -15.62 8.20 12.77
N LYS A 153 -15.67 7.45 11.67
CA LYS A 153 -16.05 6.03 11.67
C LYS A 153 -15.04 5.17 12.41
N ASN A 154 -13.75 5.49 12.30
CA ASN A 154 -12.71 4.71 12.99
C ASN A 154 -12.90 4.71 14.51
N SER A 155 -13.28 5.86 15.07
CA SER A 155 -13.58 5.98 16.50
C SER A 155 -14.81 5.17 16.92
N GLU A 156 -15.71 4.86 15.99
CA GLU A 156 -16.88 4.00 16.22
C GLU A 156 -16.56 2.51 16.02
N THR A 157 -15.63 2.18 15.13
CA THR A 157 -15.15 0.81 14.89
C THR A 157 -14.18 0.43 16.01
N GLN A 158 -14.75 0.12 17.16
CA GLN A 158 -14.04 -0.45 18.30
C GLN A 158 -13.64 -1.91 17.99
N HIS A 159 -13.43 -2.71 19.02
CA HIS A 159 -13.17 -4.15 18.90
C HIS A 159 -14.44 -4.99 18.63
N TYR A 160 -15.47 -4.39 18.00
CA TYR A 160 -16.70 -5.08 17.66
C TYR A 160 -16.46 -6.24 16.68
N ASP A 161 -17.40 -7.17 16.62
CA ASP A 161 -17.45 -8.21 15.61
C ASP A 161 -17.50 -7.63 14.18
N PHE A 162 -17.20 -8.49 13.20
CA PHE A 162 -17.15 -8.07 11.81
C PHE A 162 -18.48 -7.53 11.28
N ILE A 163 -19.61 -8.11 11.68
CA ILE A 163 -20.94 -7.70 11.20
C ILE A 163 -21.24 -6.27 11.65
N LYS A 164 -20.93 -5.95 12.91
CA LYS A 164 -21.07 -4.59 13.44
C LYS A 164 -20.11 -3.63 12.76
N LYS A 165 -18.83 -4.00 12.60
CA LYS A 165 -17.85 -3.17 11.86
C LYS A 165 -18.31 -2.88 10.44
N LYS A 166 -18.76 -3.91 9.70
CA LYS A 166 -19.33 -3.79 8.36
C LYS A 166 -20.49 -2.81 8.32
N SER A 167 -21.42 -2.88 9.27
CA SER A 167 -22.53 -1.92 9.34
C SER A 167 -22.06 -0.46 9.49
N ILE A 168 -20.96 -0.22 10.21
CA ILE A 168 -20.36 1.12 10.36
C ILE A 168 -19.69 1.56 9.04
N TYR A 169 -18.99 0.64 8.37
CA TYR A 169 -18.39 0.88 7.06
C TYR A 169 -19.46 1.31 6.03
N GLU A 170 -20.64 0.68 6.07
CA GLU A 170 -21.74 0.87 5.10
C GLU A 170 -22.69 2.04 5.40
N LYS A 171 -22.64 2.68 6.58
CA LYS A 171 -23.54 3.77 6.98
C LYS A 171 -23.81 4.79 5.85
N LEU A 172 -25.09 4.94 5.48
CA LEU A 172 -25.58 5.58 4.25
C LEU A 172 -25.21 7.06 4.07
N ASN A 173 -25.20 7.87 5.14
CA ASN A 173 -24.80 9.29 5.07
C ASN A 173 -23.29 9.48 4.80
N SER A 174 -22.55 8.38 4.65
CA SER A 174 -21.11 8.34 4.44
C SER A 174 -20.67 6.96 3.92
N LYS A 175 -21.37 6.36 2.94
CA LYS A 175 -20.95 5.07 2.32
C LYS A 175 -19.43 5.07 2.17
N SER A 176 -18.72 4.00 2.58
CA SER A 176 -17.26 4.06 2.54
C SER A 176 -16.80 4.51 1.16
N SER A 177 -16.18 5.69 1.09
CA SER A 177 -15.75 6.26 -0.17
C SER A 177 -14.63 5.43 -0.78
N PHE A 178 -13.94 4.61 0.02
CA PHE A 178 -12.81 3.78 -0.38
C PHE A 178 -13.29 2.46 -0.97
N TYR A 179 -12.84 2.16 -2.19
CA TYR A 179 -13.02 0.87 -2.84
C TYR A 179 -12.42 -0.26 -2.00
N LEU A 180 -11.28 -0.01 -1.34
CA LEU A 180 -10.67 -1.01 -0.46
C LEU A 180 -11.57 -1.44 0.69
N THR A 181 -12.34 -0.53 1.29
CA THR A 181 -13.31 -0.90 2.34
C THR A 181 -14.58 -1.51 1.76
N LYS A 182 -15.05 -1.03 0.60
CA LYS A 182 -16.20 -1.64 -0.09
C LYS A 182 -15.93 -3.10 -0.41
N ASP A 183 -14.71 -3.42 -0.83
CA ASP A 183 -14.28 -4.80 -1.08
C ASP A 183 -14.37 -5.67 0.18
N VAL A 184 -14.01 -5.12 1.36
CA VAL A 184 -14.20 -5.81 2.65
C VAL A 184 -15.68 -6.04 2.94
N CYS A 185 -16.54 -5.06 2.65
CA CYS A 185 -17.98 -5.18 2.82
C CYS A 185 -18.63 -6.23 1.91
N ASN A 186 -17.97 -6.68 0.84
CA ASN A 186 -18.50 -7.76 0.01
C ASN A 186 -18.47 -9.12 0.72
N SER A 187 -17.61 -9.30 1.72
CA SER A 187 -17.59 -10.51 2.53
C SER A 187 -18.80 -10.56 3.47
N SER A 188 -19.42 -11.74 3.59
CA SER A 188 -20.49 -11.99 4.57
C SER A 188 -19.95 -12.16 5.99
N GLU A 189 -18.74 -12.69 6.11
CA GLU A 189 -18.01 -12.86 7.35
C GLU A 189 -16.52 -12.54 7.16
N TRP A 190 -15.77 -12.61 8.24
CA TRP A 190 -14.33 -12.40 8.27
C TRP A 190 -13.66 -13.42 9.19
N GLY A 191 -12.90 -14.32 8.60
CA GLY A 191 -12.01 -15.25 9.27
C GLY A 191 -10.67 -15.32 8.56
N LEU A 192 -9.91 -16.38 8.86
CA LEU A 192 -8.58 -16.59 8.31
C LEU A 192 -8.59 -16.75 6.78
N ALA A 193 -9.64 -17.38 6.23
CA ALA A 193 -9.76 -17.63 4.79
C ALA A 193 -9.91 -16.31 4.01
N GLU A 194 -10.82 -15.43 4.44
CA GLU A 194 -11.07 -14.14 3.80
C GLU A 194 -9.83 -13.23 3.90
N LEU A 195 -9.18 -13.26 5.06
CA LEU A 195 -7.96 -12.47 5.30
C LEU A 195 -6.83 -12.93 4.37
N LYS A 196 -6.55 -14.24 4.27
CA LYS A 196 -5.55 -14.81 3.35
C LYS A 196 -5.85 -14.47 1.90
N MET A 197 -7.09 -14.70 1.47
CA MET A 197 -7.52 -14.41 0.09
C MET A 197 -7.33 -12.93 -0.25
N ARG A 198 -7.74 -12.02 0.65
CA ARG A 198 -7.55 -10.59 0.46
C ARG A 198 -6.07 -10.21 0.46
N HIS A 199 -5.26 -10.81 1.34
CA HIS A 199 -3.83 -10.54 1.39
C HIS A 199 -3.16 -10.86 0.06
N GLU A 200 -3.41 -12.03 -0.53
CA GLU A 200 -2.89 -12.38 -1.86
C GLU A 200 -3.37 -11.45 -2.97
N LYS A 201 -4.65 -11.06 -2.94
CA LYS A 201 -5.20 -10.07 -3.89
C LYS A 201 -4.46 -8.74 -3.81
N MET A 202 -4.26 -8.21 -2.60
CA MET A 202 -3.54 -6.95 -2.40
C MET A 202 -2.06 -7.07 -2.79
N LYS A 203 -1.39 -8.18 -2.45
CA LYS A 203 -0.01 -8.44 -2.91
C LYS A 203 0.10 -8.45 -4.43
N THR A 204 -0.86 -9.06 -5.12
CA THR A 204 -0.90 -9.10 -6.58
C THR A 204 -1.03 -7.69 -7.18
N GLN A 205 -1.86 -6.83 -6.59
CA GLN A 205 -1.97 -5.43 -7.01
C GLN A 205 -0.68 -4.63 -6.77
N LEU A 206 -0.05 -4.81 -5.61
CA LEU A 206 1.24 -4.18 -5.30
C LEU A 206 2.35 -4.64 -6.25
N LYS A 207 2.38 -5.93 -6.60
CA LYS A 207 3.31 -6.47 -7.60
C LYS A 207 3.09 -5.83 -8.98
N LYS A 208 1.84 -5.67 -9.41
CA LYS A 208 1.52 -4.99 -10.68
C LYS A 208 2.01 -3.53 -10.69
N LEU A 209 1.91 -2.85 -9.55
CA LEU A 209 2.35 -1.46 -9.39
C LEU A 209 3.88 -1.34 -9.44
N TRP A 210 4.58 -2.15 -8.66
CA TRP A 210 5.98 -1.85 -8.33
C TRP A 210 7.00 -2.89 -8.79
N LEU A 211 6.61 -4.01 -9.39
CA LEU A 211 7.61 -4.84 -10.06
C LEU A 211 8.27 -4.08 -11.23
N VAL A 212 9.59 -4.23 -11.28
CA VAL A 212 10.47 -3.70 -12.34
C VAL A 212 10.72 -4.80 -13.35
#